data_AF-A0AAN8LRQ2-F1
#
_entry.id   AF-A0AAN8LRQ2-F1
#
_cell.length_a   1.000
_cell.length_b   1.000
_cell.length_c   1.000
_cell.angle_alpha   90.00
_cell.angle_beta   90.00
_cell.angle_gamma   90.00
#
_symmetry.space_group_name_H-M   'P 1'
#
loop_
_entity.id
_entity.type
_entity.pdbx_description
1 polymer ?
#
loop_
_entity_poly.entity_id
_entity_poly.type
_entity_poly.pdbx_seq_one_letter_code
_entity_poly.pdbx_strand_id
1 'polypeptide(L)'
;MTMTGSMDNYFKEALKKPPSLRTAEDLHTIYCHFYHMDVLSHLREHQLRSMCTSARYERHEANHVLFYPDSISTCWYTLLSGSVFVKDHMYLARCCFGKQLGGRRGCECITLEPSEMIVVDNASEGEDGALQREVSQRRSRRRFRKVNPRGERELITDSQDPTDYVDNQVRGKLDFFTECVAVYVNFPCFV
;
A
#
# COMPACT_ATOMS: atom_id res chain seq x y z
N MET A 1 -15.72 -8.99 31.98
CA MET A 1 -14.44 -9.73 31.93
C MET A 1 -13.65 -9.21 30.73
N THR A 2 -12.76 -8.25 30.96
CA THR A 2 -11.91 -7.63 29.93
C THR A 2 -10.74 -8.57 29.59
N MET A 3 -11.00 -9.53 28.69
CA MET A 3 -9.98 -10.43 28.11
C MET A 3 -9.09 -9.72 27.07
N THR A 4 -9.26 -8.42 26.86
CA THR A 4 -8.58 -7.64 25.82
C THR A 4 -7.12 -7.36 26.16
N GLY A 5 -6.81 -7.02 27.41
CA GLY A 5 -5.44 -6.64 27.81
C GLY A 5 -4.39 -7.74 27.64
N SER A 6 -4.78 -9.02 27.73
CA SER A 6 -3.85 -10.13 27.49
C SER A 6 -3.51 -10.29 26.01
N MET A 7 -4.52 -10.24 25.13
CA MET A 7 -4.32 -10.38 23.68
C MET A 7 -3.55 -9.19 23.10
N ASP A 8 -3.79 -7.99 23.61
CA ASP A 8 -3.10 -6.78 23.17
C ASP A 8 -1.59 -6.85 23.49
N ASN A 9 -1.21 -7.48 24.61
CA ASN A 9 0.19 -7.68 24.97
C ASN A 9 0.89 -8.67 24.02
N TYR A 10 0.30 -9.84 23.76
CA TYR A 10 0.88 -10.81 22.81
C TYR A 10 1.02 -10.23 21.40
N PHE A 11 0.03 -9.46 20.97
CA PHE A 11 0.06 -8.74 19.69
C PHE A 11 1.24 -7.75 19.61
N LYS A 12 1.41 -6.90 20.64
CA LYS A 12 2.53 -5.94 20.69
C LYS A 12 3.88 -6.66 20.73
N GLU A 13 4.02 -7.71 21.53
CA GLU A 13 5.26 -8.49 21.62
C GLU A 13 5.60 -9.18 20.29
N ALA A 14 4.61 -9.71 19.58
CA ALA A 14 4.81 -10.28 18.24
C ALA A 14 5.26 -9.23 17.21
N LEU A 15 4.71 -8.01 17.27
CA LEU A 15 5.10 -6.90 16.37
C LEU A 15 6.47 -6.30 16.70
N LYS A 16 6.93 -6.36 17.95
CA LYS A 16 8.28 -5.94 18.35
C LYS A 16 9.36 -6.89 17.85
N LYS A 17 9.04 -8.17 17.60
CA LYS A 17 9.98 -9.11 16.99
C LYS A 17 10.30 -8.67 15.55
N PRO A 18 11.57 -8.69 15.12
CA PRO A 18 11.93 -8.49 13.73
C PRO A 18 11.20 -9.47 12.81
N PRO A 19 10.76 -9.06 11.61
CA PRO A 19 10.11 -9.92 10.62
C PRO A 19 10.73 -11.32 10.44
N SER A 20 12.06 -11.38 10.33
CA SER A 20 12.80 -12.63 10.11
C SER A 20 12.80 -13.60 11.30
N LEU A 21 12.41 -13.13 12.48
CA LEU A 21 12.41 -13.90 13.73
C LEU A 21 10.99 -14.26 14.20
N ARG A 22 9.96 -13.92 13.44
CA ARG A 22 8.57 -14.23 13.80
C ARG A 22 8.26 -15.70 13.57
N THR A 23 7.63 -16.33 14.55
CA THR A 23 7.11 -17.69 14.43
C THR A 23 5.76 -17.69 13.69
N ALA A 24 5.28 -18.88 13.32
CA ALA A 24 3.93 -19.02 12.75
C ALA A 24 2.83 -18.56 13.72
N GLU A 25 3.04 -18.73 15.03
CA GLU A 25 2.12 -18.28 16.08
C GLU A 25 2.11 -16.75 16.20
N ASP A 26 3.27 -16.10 16.11
CA ASP A 26 3.39 -14.64 16.08
C ASP A 26 2.63 -14.07 14.87
N LEU A 27 2.85 -14.63 13.68
CA LEU A 27 2.18 -14.22 12.45
C LEU A 27 0.66 -14.43 12.53
N HIS A 28 0.22 -15.55 13.12
CA HIS A 28 -1.20 -15.81 13.34
C HIS A 28 -1.82 -14.80 14.30
N THR A 29 -1.14 -14.47 15.41
CA THR A 29 -1.58 -13.48 16.38
C THR A 29 -1.76 -12.10 15.74
N ILE A 30 -0.76 -11.66 14.96
CA ILE A 30 -0.81 -10.40 14.21
C ILE A 30 -1.97 -10.40 13.22
N TYR A 31 -2.13 -11.47 12.44
CA TYR A 31 -3.20 -11.61 11.45
C TYR A 31 -4.58 -11.52 12.11
N CYS A 32 -4.81 -12.27 13.19
CA CYS A 32 -6.06 -12.24 13.92
C CYS A 32 -6.36 -10.84 14.43
N HIS A 33 -5.37 -10.10 14.94
CA HIS A 33 -5.59 -8.72 15.38
C HIS A 33 -5.95 -7.80 14.21
N PHE A 34 -5.18 -7.82 13.12
CA PHE A 34 -5.45 -6.99 11.93
C PHE A 34 -6.82 -7.28 11.30
N TYR A 35 -7.24 -8.54 11.28
CA TYR A 35 -8.54 -8.95 10.74
C TYR A 35 -9.72 -8.31 11.49
N HIS A 36 -9.57 -8.06 12.79
CA HIS A 36 -10.59 -7.42 13.61
C HIS A 36 -10.48 -5.89 13.66
N MET A 37 -9.50 -5.29 12.97
CA MET A 37 -9.36 -3.83 12.89
C MET A 37 -10.23 -3.27 11.76
N ASP A 38 -11.27 -2.51 12.11
CA ASP A 38 -12.19 -1.90 11.14
C ASP A 38 -11.48 -1.06 10.06
N VAL A 39 -10.42 -0.34 10.45
CA VAL A 39 -9.64 0.50 9.53
C VAL A 39 -8.91 -0.30 8.46
N LEU A 40 -8.64 -1.59 8.70
CA LEU A 40 -8.00 -2.52 7.77
C LEU A 40 -9.00 -3.44 7.06
N SER A 41 -10.30 -3.35 7.36
CA SER A 41 -11.35 -4.23 6.81
C SER A 41 -11.47 -4.19 5.27
N HIS A 42 -10.99 -3.12 4.64
CA HIS A 42 -10.96 -2.96 3.19
C HIS A 42 -9.89 -3.84 2.50
N LEU A 43 -8.95 -4.40 3.25
CA LEU A 43 -7.85 -5.20 2.73
C LEU A 43 -8.24 -6.67 2.57
N ARG A 44 -7.77 -7.29 1.49
CA ARG A 44 -7.98 -8.72 1.24
C ARG A 44 -7.03 -9.55 2.11
N GLU A 45 -7.39 -10.82 2.34
CA GLU A 45 -6.59 -11.73 3.18
C GLU A 45 -5.11 -11.77 2.76
N HIS A 46 -4.80 -11.88 1.47
CA HIS A 46 -3.41 -11.90 1.00
C HIS A 46 -2.64 -10.62 1.36
N GLN A 47 -3.31 -9.46 1.37
CA GLN A 47 -2.71 -8.18 1.76
C GLN A 47 -2.45 -8.16 3.26
N LEU A 48 -3.42 -8.60 4.08
CA LEU A 48 -3.25 -8.71 5.53
C LEU A 48 -2.10 -9.67 5.87
N ARG A 49 -1.99 -10.81 5.19
CA ARG A 49 -0.90 -11.78 5.36
C ARG A 49 0.46 -11.17 5.00
N SER A 50 0.54 -10.44 3.90
CA SER A 50 1.75 -9.71 3.52
C SER A 50 2.10 -8.62 4.54
N MET A 51 1.11 -7.91 5.08
CA MET A 51 1.37 -6.94 6.16
C MET A 51 1.91 -7.59 7.43
N CYS A 52 1.46 -8.80 7.79
CA CYS A 52 1.97 -9.48 8.98
C CYS A 52 3.48 -9.74 8.92
N THR A 53 4.04 -9.89 7.72
CA THR A 53 5.47 -10.14 7.52
C THR A 53 6.31 -8.86 7.47
N SER A 54 5.72 -7.68 7.28
CA SER A 54 6.49 -6.41 7.21
C SER A 54 6.18 -5.43 8.35
N ALA A 55 4.98 -5.51 8.94
CA ALA A 55 4.52 -4.60 9.97
C ALA A 55 5.39 -4.64 11.22
N ARG A 56 5.49 -3.52 11.93
CA ARG A 56 6.28 -3.39 13.17
C ARG A 56 5.61 -2.40 14.11
N TYR A 57 5.79 -2.64 15.41
CA TYR A 57 5.28 -1.73 16.44
C TYR A 57 6.33 -0.66 16.73
N GLU A 58 5.88 0.59 16.78
CA GLU A 58 6.70 1.73 17.19
C GLU A 58 5.95 2.58 18.22
N ARG A 59 6.72 3.17 19.13
CA ARG A 59 6.25 4.15 20.10
C ARG A 59 7.12 5.37 20.02
N HIS A 60 6.49 6.52 19.89
CA HIS A 60 7.14 7.82 19.72
C HIS A 60 6.67 8.77 20.81
N GLU A 61 7.59 9.59 21.33
CA GLU A 61 7.26 10.65 22.28
C GLU A 61 6.56 11.82 21.57
N ALA A 62 6.01 12.77 22.34
CA ALA A 62 5.45 13.99 21.78
C ALA A 62 6.51 14.81 21.01
N ASN A 63 6.08 15.52 19.98
CA ASN A 63 6.92 16.35 19.10
C ASN A 63 7.97 15.55 18.30
N HIS A 64 7.76 14.26 18.09
CA HIS A 64 8.61 13.43 17.24
C HIS A 64 8.18 13.55 15.77
N VAL A 65 9.12 13.90 14.89
CA VAL A 65 8.87 13.99 13.44
C VAL A 65 9.00 12.61 12.82
N LEU A 66 7.89 12.04 12.37
CA LEU A 66 7.83 10.71 11.73
C LEU A 66 8.39 10.74 10.31
N PHE A 67 8.15 11.82 9.58
CA PHE A 67 8.71 12.04 8.26
C PHE A 67 8.71 13.52 7.88
N TYR A 68 9.66 13.90 7.04
CA TYR A 68 9.80 15.25 6.50
C TYR A 68 9.17 15.38 5.12
N PRO A 69 8.91 16.62 4.65
CA PRO A 69 8.64 16.87 3.25
C PRO A 69 9.80 16.35 2.40
N ASP A 70 9.49 15.97 1.16
CA ASP A 70 10.41 15.40 0.18
C ASP A 70 11.05 14.05 0.53
N SER A 71 10.70 13.45 1.67
CA SER A 71 11.11 12.09 2.03
C SER A 71 10.43 11.05 1.14
N ILE A 72 11.11 9.97 0.81
CA ILE A 72 10.52 8.87 0.04
C ILE A 72 9.48 8.18 0.92
N SER A 73 8.27 7.94 0.38
CA SER A 73 7.23 7.17 1.06
C SER A 73 7.61 5.69 1.10
N THR A 74 8.39 5.29 2.12
CA THR A 74 8.81 3.90 2.32
C THR A 74 7.80 3.09 3.14
N CYS A 75 6.95 3.75 3.92
CA CYS A 75 6.01 3.12 4.83
C CYS A 75 4.76 3.96 5.06
N TRP A 76 3.75 3.34 5.66
CA TRP A 76 2.53 3.98 6.16
C TRP A 76 2.23 3.48 7.57
N TYR A 77 1.29 4.15 8.24
CA TYR A 77 1.10 4.01 9.67
C TYR A 77 -0.37 3.72 10.00
N THR A 78 -0.59 2.92 11.04
CA THR A 78 -1.88 2.78 11.72
C THR A 78 -1.72 3.19 13.18
N LEU A 79 -2.43 4.24 13.61
CA LEU A 79 -2.31 4.77 14.97
C LEU A 79 -3.09 3.87 15.96
N LEU A 80 -2.41 3.37 16.99
CA LEU A 80 -3.02 2.57 18.06
C LEU A 80 -3.50 3.47 19.21
N SER A 81 -2.67 4.44 19.60
CA SER A 81 -2.96 5.42 20.64
C SER A 81 -2.24 6.74 20.35
N GLY A 82 -2.72 7.82 20.97
CA GLY A 82 -2.20 9.17 20.76
C GLY A 82 -2.81 9.89 19.55
N SER A 83 -2.09 10.89 19.06
CA SER A 83 -2.51 11.76 17.97
C SER A 83 -1.31 12.27 17.16
N VAL A 84 -1.50 12.42 15.86
CA VAL A 84 -0.48 12.97 14.94
C VAL A 84 -1.06 14.10 14.11
N PHE A 85 -0.21 15.04 13.73
CA PHE A 85 -0.55 16.15 12.86
C PHE A 85 0.18 16.00 11.53
N VAL A 86 -0.57 15.97 10.43
CA VAL A 86 -0.06 15.82 9.07
C VAL A 86 -0.62 16.96 8.23
N LYS A 87 0.25 17.84 7.77
CA LYS A 87 -0.13 19.05 7.02
C LYS A 87 -1.09 19.96 7.81
N ASP A 88 -2.40 19.77 7.61
CA ASP A 88 -3.49 20.54 8.24
C ASP A 88 -4.53 19.63 8.92
N HIS A 89 -4.24 18.33 9.01
CA HIS A 89 -5.17 17.32 9.51
C HIS A 89 -4.59 16.65 10.75
N MET A 90 -5.44 16.55 11.78
CA MET A 90 -5.15 15.75 12.96
C MET A 90 -5.73 14.34 12.78
N TYR A 91 -4.89 13.33 13.00
CA TYR A 91 -5.28 11.93 12.97
C TYR A 91 -5.29 11.38 14.40
N LEU A 92 -6.37 10.66 14.73
CA LEU A 92 -6.60 10.07 16.04
C LEU A 92 -6.40 8.55 16.01
N ALA A 93 -6.42 7.94 17.19
CA ALA A 93 -6.33 6.50 17.34
C ALA A 93 -7.32 5.77 16.42
N ARG A 94 -6.87 4.65 15.85
CA ARG A 94 -7.54 3.82 14.82
C ARG A 94 -7.62 4.45 13.43
N CYS A 95 -6.90 5.53 13.15
CA CYS A 95 -6.74 6.04 11.79
C CYS A 95 -5.47 5.52 11.12
N CYS A 96 -5.53 5.35 9.80
CA CYS A 96 -4.36 5.12 8.95
C CYS A 96 -3.90 6.42 8.31
N PHE A 97 -2.59 6.65 8.23
CA PHE A 97 -2.02 7.86 7.63
C PHE A 97 -0.68 7.59 6.93
N GLY A 98 -0.21 8.57 6.17
CA GLY A 98 1.07 8.49 5.46
C GLY A 98 1.09 7.55 4.26
N LYS A 99 -0.05 6.99 3.85
CA LYS A 99 -0.16 6.17 2.64
C LYS A 99 0.03 7.05 1.40
N GLN A 100 1.05 6.74 0.60
CA GLN A 100 1.31 7.40 -0.66
C GLN A 100 1.91 6.39 -1.64
N LEU A 101 1.35 6.34 -2.85
CA LEU A 101 1.80 5.46 -3.93
C LEU A 101 2.97 6.10 -4.67
N GLY A 102 4.19 5.68 -4.31
CA GLY A 102 5.42 6.17 -4.92
C GLY A 102 5.69 7.67 -4.68
N GLY A 103 6.84 8.12 -5.17
CA GLY A 103 7.26 9.52 -5.06
C GLY A 103 7.65 9.97 -3.64
N ARG A 104 7.65 11.29 -3.46
CA ARG A 104 8.12 11.98 -2.25
C ARG A 104 6.96 12.61 -1.49
N ARG A 105 7.02 12.63 -0.16
CA ARG A 105 5.98 13.19 0.71
C ARG A 105 5.87 14.70 0.52
N GLY A 106 4.66 15.23 0.45
CA GLY A 106 4.42 16.67 0.29
C GLY A 106 4.36 17.48 1.58
N CYS A 107 4.48 16.83 2.74
CA CYS A 107 4.35 17.46 4.05
C CYS A 107 5.10 16.69 5.13
N GLU A 108 5.31 17.33 6.28
CA GLU A 108 5.80 16.68 7.49
C GLU A 108 4.66 16.02 8.28
N CYS A 109 5.05 15.08 9.14
CA CYS A 109 4.17 14.48 10.13
C CYS A 109 4.86 14.48 11.50
N ILE A 110 4.15 14.97 12.51
CA ILE A 110 4.63 15.09 13.88
C ILE A 110 3.63 14.48 14.86
N THR A 111 4.13 13.81 15.90
CA THR A 111 3.32 13.34 17.02
C THR A 111 2.97 14.50 17.95
N LEU A 112 1.70 14.61 18.35
CA LEU A 112 1.24 15.67 19.28
C LEU A 112 1.37 15.25 20.75
N GLU A 113 1.31 13.95 21.00
CA GLU A 113 1.44 13.32 22.31
C GLU A 113 2.14 11.95 22.17
N PRO A 114 2.54 11.28 23.28
CA PRO A 114 3.11 9.94 23.20
C PRO A 114 2.17 8.99 22.44
N SER A 115 2.66 8.46 21.33
CA SER A 115 1.85 7.78 20.32
C SER A 115 2.40 6.40 20.03
N GLU A 116 1.53 5.38 20.07
CA GLU A 116 1.84 4.02 19.65
C GLU A 116 1.24 3.77 18.27
N MET A 117 1.99 3.13 17.38
CA MET A 117 1.55 2.88 16.01
C MET A 117 2.12 1.61 15.43
N ILE A 118 1.44 1.09 14.43
CA ILE A 118 1.94 0.03 13.55
C ILE A 118 2.52 0.71 12.31
N VAL A 119 3.77 0.44 12.01
CA VAL A 119 4.45 0.88 10.79
C VAL A 119 4.50 -0.27 9.81
N VAL A 120 4.04 -0.03 8.59
CA VAL A 120 3.93 -1.04 7.54
C VAL A 120 4.73 -0.55 6.34
N ASP A 121 5.70 -1.35 5.91
CA ASP A 121 6.45 -1.04 4.71
C ASP A 121 5.57 -1.09 3.48
N ASN A 122 5.78 -0.14 2.59
CA ASN A 122 5.28 -0.25 1.23
C ASN A 122 6.05 -1.41 0.60
N ALA A 123 5.34 -2.45 0.15
CA ALA A 123 5.95 -3.46 -0.69
C ALA A 123 6.61 -2.73 -1.86
N SER A 124 7.94 -2.81 -1.96
CA SER A 124 8.62 -2.33 -3.16
C SER A 124 7.97 -3.05 -4.32
N GLU A 125 7.49 -2.33 -5.34
CA GLU A 125 6.89 -2.91 -6.55
C GLU A 125 7.88 -3.78 -7.38
N GLY A 126 8.94 -4.30 -6.76
CA GLY A 126 9.92 -5.21 -7.34
C GLY A 126 9.59 -6.70 -7.19
N GLU A 127 8.56 -7.09 -6.42
CA GLU A 127 8.12 -8.50 -6.32
C GLU A 127 6.89 -8.83 -7.17
N ASP A 128 6.51 -7.97 -8.13
CA ASP A 128 5.66 -8.34 -9.27
C ASP A 128 6.48 -8.92 -10.44
N GLY A 129 7.70 -9.42 -10.17
CA GLY A 129 8.47 -10.23 -11.12
C GLY A 129 7.79 -11.55 -11.53
N ALA A 130 6.77 -11.99 -10.79
CA ALA A 130 5.98 -13.18 -11.11
C ALA A 130 4.83 -12.93 -12.11
N LEU A 131 4.58 -11.66 -12.47
CA LEU A 131 3.59 -11.29 -13.49
C LEU A 131 4.20 -10.51 -14.66
N GLN A 132 5.50 -10.70 -14.94
CA GLN A 132 5.96 -10.71 -16.33
C GLN A 132 5.32 -11.93 -17.03
N ARG A 133 4.00 -11.86 -17.28
CA ARG A 133 3.41 -12.54 -18.43
C ARG A 133 4.27 -12.12 -19.61
N GLU A 134 4.95 -13.04 -20.25
CA GLU A 134 5.68 -12.85 -21.50
C GLU A 134 4.90 -11.92 -22.46
N VAL A 135 5.18 -10.61 -22.41
CA VAL A 135 4.57 -9.62 -23.30
C VAL A 135 5.25 -9.66 -24.69
N SER A 136 6.22 -10.55 -24.89
CA SER A 136 6.90 -10.76 -26.16
C SER A 136 6.24 -11.79 -27.08
N GLN A 137 5.15 -12.47 -26.68
CA GLN A 137 4.45 -13.43 -27.56
C GLN A 137 2.93 -13.29 -27.69
N ARG A 138 2.33 -12.21 -27.17
CA ARG A 138 0.95 -11.84 -27.55
C ARG A 138 0.94 -11.15 -28.91
N ARG A 139 1.29 -11.88 -29.98
CA ARG A 139 1.00 -11.44 -31.35
C ARG A 139 -0.52 -11.32 -31.50
N SER A 140 -0.99 -10.09 -31.54
CA SER A 140 -2.37 -9.68 -31.79
C SER A 140 -3.03 -10.58 -32.85
N ARG A 141 -4.02 -11.39 -32.43
CA ARG A 141 -4.76 -12.34 -33.29
C ARG A 141 -5.77 -11.67 -34.22
N ARG A 142 -5.54 -10.42 -34.63
CA ARG A 142 -6.27 -9.77 -35.73
C ARG A 142 -5.32 -8.95 -36.60
N ARG A 143 -4.41 -9.62 -37.30
CA ARG A 143 -3.79 -9.04 -38.50
C ARG A 143 -4.81 -9.08 -39.62
N PHE A 144 -5.17 -7.91 -40.15
CA PHE A 144 -6.00 -7.80 -41.34
C PHE A 144 -5.37 -8.61 -42.48
N ARG A 145 -6.16 -9.51 -43.06
CA ARG A 145 -5.71 -10.42 -44.11
C ARG A 145 -6.23 -9.89 -45.43
N LYS A 146 -5.39 -9.17 -46.18
CA LYS A 146 -5.72 -8.74 -47.54
C LYS A 146 -5.37 -9.88 -48.50
N VAL A 147 -6.33 -10.26 -49.35
CA VAL A 147 -6.14 -11.28 -50.39
C VAL A 147 -5.87 -10.55 -51.68
N ASN A 148 -4.79 -10.91 -52.37
CA ASN A 148 -4.45 -10.31 -53.65
C ASN A 148 -5.41 -10.85 -54.77
N PRO A 149 -5.50 -10.22 -55.95
CA PRO A 149 -6.43 -10.63 -57.01
C PRO A 149 -6.19 -12.05 -57.58
N ARG A 150 -5.07 -12.69 -57.22
CA ARG A 150 -4.74 -14.09 -57.55
C ARG A 150 -5.18 -15.10 -56.48
N GLY A 151 -5.79 -14.64 -55.38
CA GLY A 151 -6.35 -15.49 -54.33
C GLY A 151 -5.39 -15.85 -53.19
N GLU A 152 -4.17 -15.33 -53.19
CA GLU A 152 -3.16 -15.59 -52.15
C GLU A 152 -3.26 -14.57 -51.00
N ARG A 153 -2.91 -15.03 -49.80
CA ARG A 153 -3.11 -14.30 -48.54
C ARG A 153 -1.79 -13.69 -48.09
N GLU A 154 -1.68 -12.37 -48.11
CA GLU A 154 -0.48 -11.65 -47.70
C GLU A 154 -0.58 -11.11 -46.27
N LEU A 155 0.55 -11.14 -45.55
CA LEU A 155 0.66 -10.74 -44.16
C LEU A 155 1.31 -9.35 -44.08
N ILE A 156 0.51 -8.31 -43.86
CA ILE A 156 1.03 -6.93 -43.73
C ILE A 156 1.77 -6.81 -42.40
N THR A 157 3.03 -6.37 -42.45
CA THR A 157 3.88 -6.10 -41.28
C THR A 157 4.25 -4.63 -41.36
N ASP A 158 3.79 -3.80 -40.42
CA ASP A 158 4.36 -2.46 -40.29
C ASP A 158 5.78 -2.60 -39.74
N SER A 159 6.74 -2.09 -40.49
CA SER A 159 8.10 -1.86 -40.02
C SER A 159 8.05 -0.71 -39.02
N GLN A 160 8.25 -1.00 -37.72
CA GLN A 160 8.43 0.05 -36.71
C GLN A 160 9.93 0.26 -36.50
N ASP A 161 10.38 1.50 -36.74
CA ASP A 161 11.72 1.99 -36.39
C ASP A 161 11.87 2.16 -34.86
N PRO A 162 13.09 2.04 -34.28
CA PRO A 162 13.29 1.86 -32.83
C PRO A 162 13.34 3.14 -31.98
N THR A 163 12.88 4.28 -32.49
CA THR A 163 13.02 5.58 -31.79
C THR A 163 11.67 6.26 -31.62
N ASP A 164 10.90 5.84 -30.60
CA ASP A 164 9.77 6.59 -30.03
C ASP A 164 9.40 6.05 -28.62
N TYR A 165 10.40 5.79 -27.78
CA TYR A 165 10.21 5.50 -26.35
C TYR A 165 10.41 6.75 -25.50
N VAL A 166 9.71 7.83 -25.84
CA VAL A 166 9.50 8.93 -24.90
C VAL A 166 8.09 9.45 -25.14
N ASP A 167 7.34 9.61 -24.06
CA ASP A 167 6.09 10.37 -24.02
C ASP A 167 4.79 9.62 -24.39
N ASN A 168 4.47 8.52 -23.69
CA ASN A 168 3.06 8.10 -23.52
C ASN A 168 2.83 7.13 -22.34
N GLN A 169 3.47 7.39 -21.19
CA GLN A 169 3.11 6.72 -19.92
C GLN A 169 2.54 7.71 -18.90
N VAL A 170 1.79 8.70 -19.38
CA VAL A 170 0.95 9.58 -18.55
C VAL A 170 -0.44 9.60 -19.17
N ARG A 171 -1.28 8.66 -18.73
CA ARG A 171 -2.76 8.61 -18.81
C ARG A 171 -3.21 7.20 -19.15
N GLY A 172 -3.47 6.41 -18.12
CA GLY A 172 -4.18 5.15 -18.31
C GLY A 172 -3.98 4.15 -17.19
N LYS A 173 -4.30 4.56 -15.95
CA LYS A 173 -4.90 3.71 -14.92
C LYS A 173 -5.11 4.55 -13.65
N LEU A 174 -6.18 5.33 -13.68
CA LEU A 174 -6.86 5.75 -12.46
C LEU A 174 -7.62 4.51 -11.96
N ASP A 175 -6.90 3.55 -11.36
CA ASP A 175 -7.49 2.32 -10.84
C ASP A 175 -7.73 2.49 -9.33
N PHE A 176 -8.90 3.01 -8.99
CA PHE A 176 -9.81 2.61 -7.90
C PHE A 176 -9.33 2.43 -6.45
N PHE A 177 -8.06 2.62 -6.11
CA PHE A 177 -7.59 2.47 -4.72
C PHE A 177 -7.51 3.80 -3.95
N THR A 178 -7.52 4.92 -4.67
CA THR A 178 -7.36 6.27 -4.08
C THR A 178 -8.68 6.90 -3.64
N GLU A 179 -9.83 6.39 -4.09
CA GLU A 179 -11.14 6.93 -3.71
C GLU A 179 -11.70 6.35 -2.40
N CYS A 180 -11.26 5.17 -1.95
CA CYS A 180 -11.87 4.54 -0.77
C CYS A 180 -11.33 5.02 0.59
N VAL A 181 -10.18 5.71 0.65
CA VAL A 181 -9.61 6.18 1.93
C VAL A 181 -9.99 7.64 2.24
N ALA A 182 -10.39 8.43 1.22
CA ALA A 182 -10.95 9.77 1.43
C ALA A 182 -12.45 9.76 1.79
N VAL A 183 -13.15 8.64 1.59
CA VAL A 183 -14.62 8.57 1.74
C VAL A 183 -15.07 8.19 3.17
N TYR A 184 -14.20 7.65 4.02
CA TYR A 184 -14.55 7.32 5.42
C TYR A 184 -14.14 8.37 6.47
N VAL A 185 -13.86 9.61 6.04
CA VAL A 185 -13.67 10.76 6.95
C VAL A 185 -14.66 11.87 6.58
N ASN A 186 -15.94 11.52 6.53
CA ASN A 186 -17.03 12.51 6.52
C ASN A 186 -18.00 12.16 7.65
N PHE A 187 -17.56 12.40 8.89
CA PHE A 187 -18.48 12.67 9.99
C PHE A 187 -18.41 14.17 10.29
N PRO A 188 -19.54 14.90 10.23
CA PRO A 188 -19.58 16.31 10.56
C PRO A 188 -19.41 16.44 12.07
N CYS A 189 -18.25 16.93 12.52
CA CYS A 189 -18.18 17.52 13.85
C CYS A 189 -18.82 18.91 13.76
N PHE A 190 -20.13 18.95 13.95
CA PHE A 190 -20.84 20.17 14.36
C PHE A 190 -20.34 20.57 15.75
N VAL A 191 -19.76 21.75 15.87
CA VAL A 191 -19.97 22.67 17.00
C VAL A 191 -20.25 24.04 16.40
#